data_AF-A0A2D5AS47-F1
#
_entry.id   AF-A0A2D5AS47-F1
#
_cell.length_a   1.000
_cell.length_b   1.000
_cell.length_c   1.000
_cell.angle_alpha   90.00
_cell.angle_beta   90.00
_cell.angle_gamma   90.00
#
_symmetry.space_group_name_H-M   'P 1'
#
loop_
_entity.id
_entity.type
_entity.pdbx_description
1 polymer ?
#
loop_
_entity_poly.entity_id
_entity_poly.type
_entity_poly.pdbx_seq_one_letter_code
_entity_poly.pdbx_strand_id
1 'polypeptide(L)'
;MSRRQRQAPDRRGFTLIEVILALGLLSILFIALVRLLDTSLRIWGRTEAGRELFEVGGAVMDLFDNDILGIEAGPRGDLLGDWTSFDLDRDGIDGTFWPRVRFVKQASASQLARLENVSVGDPHRRDLVEVCWALLPRREADVEERLVGLLWRGERKLSDKESLSFFDENFFGTGGRPVPGALNVVTGGILWFEVEYATQTTRVRDGWEHGFDLTSGASSWDAWNRGRPDVETCEWNEPHPGMPKVKDMPSMPRRIRLVLELERPVELKRRTRTSGLITVEENSFVVGDGSRLPEPGSMILIGEEWMQLSSVTGNRVSVQRGRRSTRPVVHKSGALVHHGARIVREIPIGGLREEWDL
;
A
#
# COMPACT_ATOMS: atom_id res chain seq x y z
N MET A 1 12.20 -56.29 79.34
CA MET A 1 12.40 -55.05 78.57
C MET A 1 13.15 -55.39 77.28
N SER A 2 12.44 -55.48 76.16
CA SER A 2 12.97 -55.84 74.83
C SER A 2 13.30 -54.57 74.03
N ARG A 3 14.51 -54.53 73.47
CA ARG A 3 15.14 -53.38 72.81
C ARG A 3 14.60 -53.26 71.38
N ARG A 4 13.86 -52.19 71.07
CA ARG A 4 13.42 -51.82 69.71
C ARG A 4 14.62 -51.68 68.78
N GLN A 5 14.71 -52.52 67.74
CA GLN A 5 15.56 -52.30 66.57
C GLN A 5 14.99 -51.12 65.76
N ARG A 6 15.79 -50.07 65.57
CA ARG A 6 15.56 -49.04 64.55
C ARG A 6 16.03 -49.58 63.21
N GLN A 7 15.12 -49.74 62.25
CA GLN A 7 15.49 -49.93 60.85
C GLN A 7 16.12 -48.64 60.31
N ALA A 8 17.29 -48.76 59.69
CA ALA A 8 17.92 -47.68 58.93
C ALA A 8 17.18 -47.50 57.59
N PRO A 9 17.08 -46.26 57.06
CA PRO A 9 16.43 -46.01 55.79
C PRO A 9 17.28 -46.58 54.64
N ASP A 10 16.63 -47.37 53.81
CA ASP A 10 17.20 -48.03 52.65
C ASP A 10 17.58 -46.97 51.60
N ARG A 11 18.88 -46.61 51.52
CA ARG A 11 19.40 -45.70 50.49
C ARG A 11 19.50 -46.45 49.17
N ARG A 12 18.41 -46.47 48.40
CA ARG A 12 18.41 -46.94 47.01
C ARG A 12 19.20 -45.96 46.15
N GLY A 13 20.37 -46.38 45.67
CA GLY A 13 21.13 -45.66 44.65
C GLY A 13 20.44 -45.78 43.30
N PHE A 14 20.36 -44.67 42.55
CA PHE A 14 19.81 -44.66 41.20
C PHE A 14 20.60 -45.59 40.28
N THR A 15 19.90 -46.38 39.47
CA THR A 15 20.53 -47.22 38.46
C THR A 15 21.00 -46.35 37.27
N LEU A 16 22.11 -46.74 36.62
CA LEU A 16 22.63 -46.03 35.44
C LEU A 16 21.55 -45.84 34.35
N ILE A 17 20.65 -46.82 34.22
CA ILE A 17 19.51 -46.80 33.30
C ILE A 17 18.51 -45.68 33.64
N GLU A 18 18.19 -45.48 34.92
CA GLU A 18 17.32 -44.37 35.35
C GLU A 18 17.93 -43.00 35.04
N VAL A 19 19.25 -42.85 35.20
CA VAL A 19 19.94 -41.59 34.87
C VAL A 19 19.89 -41.31 33.37
N ILE A 20 20.10 -42.32 32.53
CA ILE A 20 20.02 -42.19 31.07
C ILE A 20 18.59 -41.88 30.63
N LEU A 21 17.58 -42.56 31.20
CA LEU A 21 16.17 -42.27 30.92
C LEU A 21 15.77 -40.86 31.35
N ALA A 22 16.19 -40.42 32.53
CA ALA A 22 15.93 -39.07 33.01
C ALA A 22 16.56 -38.01 32.11
N LEU A 23 17.81 -38.19 31.68
CA LEU A 23 18.49 -37.29 30.74
C LEU A 23 17.84 -37.29 29.35
N GLY A 24 17.44 -38.44 28.83
CA GLY A 24 16.73 -38.56 27.56
C GLY A 24 15.38 -37.84 27.59
N LEU A 25 14.62 -38.05 28.67
CA LEU A 25 13.32 -37.40 28.86
C LEU A 25 13.48 -35.88 29.03
N LEU A 26 14.46 -35.44 29.83
CA LEU A 26 14.81 -34.03 29.97
C LEU A 26 15.17 -33.39 28.62
N SER A 27 15.94 -34.09 27.78
CA SER A 27 16.35 -33.60 26.47
C SER A 27 15.16 -33.42 25.52
N ILE A 28 14.23 -34.39 25.50
CA ILE A 28 12.99 -34.29 24.70
C ILE A 28 12.14 -33.10 25.19
N LEU A 29 12.01 -32.94 26.51
CA LEU A 29 11.25 -31.87 27.12
C LEU A 29 11.87 -30.50 26.82
N PHE A 30 13.20 -30.41 26.82
CA PHE A 30 13.93 -29.19 26.45
C PHE A 30 13.75 -28.84 24.96
N ILE A 31 13.82 -29.82 24.06
CA ILE A 31 13.56 -29.61 22.63
C ILE A 31 12.12 -29.13 22.41
N ALA A 32 11.14 -29.73 23.08
CA ALA A 32 9.74 -29.31 23.00
C ALA A 32 9.55 -27.87 23.51
N LEU A 33 10.19 -27.51 24.63
CA LEU A 33 10.15 -26.16 25.19
C LEU A 33 10.75 -25.12 24.22
N VAL A 34 11.92 -25.41 23.64
CA VAL A 34 12.58 -24.52 22.67
C VAL A 34 11.71 -24.34 21.43
N ARG A 35 11.09 -25.42 20.92
CA ARG A 35 10.15 -25.33 19.78
C ARG A 35 8.92 -24.49 20.10
N LEU A 36 8.38 -24.61 21.32
CA LEU A 36 7.23 -23.82 21.76
C LEU A 36 7.59 -22.34 21.89
N LEU A 37 8.75 -22.02 22.48
CA LEU A 37 9.29 -20.66 22.56
C LEU A 37 9.50 -20.05 21.17
N ASP A 38 10.13 -20.78 20.26
CA ASP A 38 10.37 -20.32 18.89
C ASP A 38 9.04 -20.08 18.15
N THR A 39 8.08 -21.00 18.29
CA THR A 39 6.73 -20.83 17.71
C THR A 39 6.02 -19.60 18.29
N SER A 40 6.08 -19.42 19.61
CA SER A 40 5.48 -18.27 20.30
C SER A 40 6.13 -16.95 19.88
N LEU A 41 7.46 -16.90 19.77
CA LEU A 41 8.19 -15.72 19.30
C LEU A 41 7.90 -15.40 17.83
N ARG A 42 7.74 -16.41 16.97
CA ARG A 42 7.33 -16.21 15.58
C ARG A 42 5.90 -15.68 15.47
N ILE A 43 4.97 -16.22 16.26
CA ILE A 43 3.58 -15.74 16.30
C ILE A 43 3.55 -14.31 16.81
N TRP A 44 4.17 -14.03 17.95
CA TRP A 44 4.23 -12.69 18.53
C TRP A 44 4.90 -11.69 17.58
N GLY A 45 6.01 -12.09 16.96
CA GLY A 45 6.70 -11.29 15.95
C GLY A 45 5.86 -11.02 14.71
N ARG A 46 4.93 -11.90 14.32
CA ARG A 46 3.94 -11.66 13.25
C ARG A 46 2.79 -10.77 13.72
N THR A 47 2.34 -10.91 14.97
CA THR A 47 1.23 -10.12 15.51
C THR A 47 1.63 -8.67 15.77
N GLU A 48 2.78 -8.43 16.41
CA GLU A 48 3.29 -7.07 16.65
C GLU A 48 3.68 -6.40 15.33
N ALA A 49 4.22 -7.19 14.40
CA ALA A 49 4.46 -6.75 13.03
C ALA A 49 3.20 -6.27 12.31
N GLY A 50 2.10 -7.01 12.45
CA GLY A 50 0.81 -6.60 11.92
C GLY A 50 0.32 -5.31 12.56
N ARG A 51 0.45 -5.17 13.89
CA ARG A 51 -0.10 -4.04 14.65
C ARG A 51 0.45 -2.70 14.21
N GLU A 52 1.77 -2.55 14.14
CA GLU A 52 2.41 -1.29 13.71
C GLU A 52 2.03 -0.92 12.25
N LEU A 53 1.94 -1.93 11.37
CA LEU A 53 1.56 -1.72 9.98
C LEU A 53 0.09 -1.28 9.85
N PHE A 54 -0.81 -1.89 10.63
CA PHE A 54 -2.21 -1.47 10.70
C PHE A 54 -2.36 -0.09 11.36
N GLU A 55 -1.49 0.29 12.29
CA GLU A 55 -1.50 1.64 12.88
C GLU A 55 -1.10 2.70 11.86
N VAL A 56 0.03 2.53 11.15
CA VAL A 56 0.47 3.49 10.11
C VAL A 56 -0.48 3.49 8.92
N GLY A 57 -0.82 2.32 8.39
CA GLY A 57 -1.74 2.20 7.28
C GLY A 57 -3.15 2.68 7.62
N GLY A 58 -3.62 2.40 8.84
CA GLY A 58 -4.88 2.90 9.37
C GLY A 58 -4.90 4.43 9.46
N ALA A 59 -3.84 5.04 10.00
CA ALA A 59 -3.74 6.49 10.09
C ALA A 59 -3.75 7.18 8.71
N VAL A 60 -3.07 6.60 7.72
CA VAL A 60 -3.12 7.09 6.31
C VAL A 60 -4.54 6.97 5.75
N MET A 61 -5.18 5.82 5.93
CA MET A 61 -6.54 5.58 5.45
C MET A 61 -7.55 6.52 6.11
N ASP A 62 -7.44 6.77 7.41
CA ASP A 62 -8.29 7.70 8.15
C ASP A 62 -8.07 9.15 7.70
N LEU A 63 -6.82 9.55 7.44
CA LEU A 63 -6.52 10.88 6.94
C LEU A 63 -7.10 11.09 5.53
N PHE A 64 -6.94 10.11 4.64
CA PHE A 64 -7.50 10.17 3.29
C PHE A 64 -9.03 10.18 3.31
N ASP A 65 -9.65 9.34 4.13
CA ASP A 65 -11.10 9.28 4.32
C ASP A 65 -11.67 10.63 4.78
N ASN A 66 -11.05 11.24 5.79
CA ASN A 66 -11.43 12.58 6.26
C ASN A 66 -11.30 13.66 5.18
N ASP A 67 -10.40 13.50 4.21
CA ASP A 67 -10.29 14.43 3.09
C ASP A 67 -11.39 14.22 2.06
N ILE A 68 -11.63 12.96 1.67
CA ILE A 68 -12.61 12.60 0.66
C ILE A 68 -14.03 12.88 1.13
N LEU A 69 -14.36 12.62 2.40
CA LEU A 69 -15.67 12.93 2.96
C LEU A 69 -16.02 14.42 2.90
N GLY A 70 -15.00 15.29 2.85
CA GLY A 70 -15.17 16.74 2.75
C GLY A 70 -15.25 17.28 1.31
N ILE A 71 -15.15 16.41 0.29
CA ILE A 71 -15.04 16.84 -1.11
C ILE A 71 -16.18 17.78 -1.52
N GLU A 72 -15.84 18.84 -2.26
CA GLU A 72 -16.81 19.80 -2.74
C GLU A 72 -17.39 19.33 -4.08
N ALA A 73 -18.67 18.93 -4.10
CA ALA A 73 -19.36 18.49 -5.31
C ALA A 73 -20.06 19.63 -6.08
N GLY A 74 -20.05 20.86 -5.54
CA GLY A 74 -20.66 22.03 -6.16
C GLY A 74 -19.84 22.59 -7.34
N PRO A 75 -20.29 23.70 -7.95
CA PRO A 75 -19.64 24.31 -9.14
C PRO A 75 -18.19 24.76 -8.92
N ARG A 76 -17.75 24.91 -7.66
CA ARG A 76 -16.37 25.28 -7.29
C ARG A 76 -15.51 24.05 -6.95
N GLY A 77 -16.10 22.86 -7.05
CA GLY A 77 -15.45 21.59 -6.82
C GLY A 77 -14.56 21.15 -7.98
N ASP A 78 -13.65 20.24 -7.68
CA ASP A 78 -12.84 19.54 -8.67
C ASP A 78 -12.29 18.24 -8.06
N LEU A 79 -12.05 17.24 -8.91
CA LEU A 79 -11.36 15.99 -8.60
C LEU A 79 -10.57 15.56 -9.84
N LEU A 80 -9.30 15.28 -9.63
CA LEU A 80 -8.36 14.81 -10.63
C LEU A 80 -7.54 13.67 -10.04
N GLY A 81 -7.71 12.47 -10.59
CA GLY A 81 -6.91 11.30 -10.32
C GLY A 81 -6.17 10.88 -11.58
N ASP A 82 -4.86 10.74 -11.51
CA ASP A 82 -4.04 10.35 -12.65
C ASP A 82 -2.79 9.59 -12.23
N TRP A 83 -2.19 8.90 -13.18
CA TRP A 83 -0.98 8.12 -13.04
C TRP A 83 0.17 8.77 -13.79
N THR A 84 1.37 8.68 -13.23
CA THR A 84 2.60 9.14 -13.86
C THR A 84 3.68 8.09 -13.71
N SER A 85 4.59 8.01 -14.65
CA SER A 85 5.78 7.17 -14.59
C SER A 85 7.00 7.96 -14.12
N PHE A 86 7.99 7.24 -13.62
CA PHE A 86 9.34 7.76 -13.46
C PHE A 86 10.30 6.73 -14.03
N ASP A 87 11.21 7.19 -14.87
CA ASP A 87 12.39 6.44 -15.28
C ASP A 87 13.39 6.39 -14.11
N LEU A 88 13.31 5.33 -13.29
CA LEU A 88 14.06 5.21 -12.03
C LEU A 88 15.50 4.75 -12.24
N ASP A 89 15.74 3.96 -13.28
CA ASP A 89 17.05 3.40 -13.65
C ASP A 89 17.75 4.16 -14.79
N ARG A 90 17.05 5.13 -15.40
CA ARG A 90 17.52 6.03 -16.46
C ARG A 90 17.78 5.33 -17.79
N ASP A 91 17.03 4.28 -18.07
CA ASP A 91 17.14 3.55 -19.33
C ASP A 91 16.23 4.12 -20.45
N GLY A 92 15.43 5.15 -20.14
CA GLY A 92 14.49 5.78 -21.06
C GLY A 92 13.19 5.00 -21.22
N ILE A 93 12.95 3.98 -20.40
CA ILE A 93 11.72 3.21 -20.33
C ILE A 93 11.01 3.57 -19.03
N ASP A 94 9.74 3.91 -19.17
CA ASP A 94 8.90 4.16 -18.02
C ASP A 94 8.67 2.88 -17.23
N GLY A 95 9.05 2.94 -15.97
CA GLY A 95 9.01 1.84 -15.03
C GLY A 95 7.64 1.57 -14.41
N THR A 96 7.61 1.56 -13.08
CA THR A 96 6.37 1.48 -12.30
C THR A 96 5.59 2.81 -12.41
N PHE A 97 4.25 2.72 -12.47
CA PHE A 97 3.36 3.87 -12.44
C PHE A 97 2.98 4.28 -11.01
N TRP A 98 2.80 5.58 -10.80
CA TRP A 98 2.63 6.23 -9.51
C TRP A 98 1.41 7.13 -9.56
N PRO A 99 0.41 6.94 -8.68
CA PRO A 99 -0.81 7.74 -8.76
C PRO A 99 -0.67 9.07 -8.03
N ARG A 100 -1.47 10.03 -8.48
CA ARG A 100 -1.66 11.34 -7.88
C ARG A 100 -3.15 11.61 -7.82
N VAL A 101 -3.59 12.21 -6.73
CA VAL A 101 -4.99 12.57 -6.52
C VAL A 101 -5.07 13.99 -6.00
N ARG A 102 -5.89 14.80 -6.64
CA ARG A 102 -6.08 16.22 -6.36
C ARG A 102 -7.56 16.50 -6.30
N PHE A 103 -8.03 17.20 -5.28
CA PHE A 103 -9.45 17.55 -5.17
C PHE A 103 -9.65 18.82 -4.36
N VAL A 104 -10.80 19.43 -4.55
CA VAL A 104 -11.27 20.53 -3.73
C VAL A 104 -12.18 19.99 -2.64
N LYS A 105 -11.98 20.43 -1.39
CA LYS A 105 -12.85 20.07 -0.27
C LYS A 105 -13.25 21.29 0.56
N GLN A 106 -14.34 21.14 1.30
CA GLN A 106 -14.75 22.08 2.34
C GLN A 106 -13.72 22.07 3.48
N ALA A 107 -13.26 23.26 3.87
CA ALA A 107 -12.30 23.40 4.94
C ALA A 107 -12.99 23.50 6.30
N SER A 108 -12.43 22.84 7.31
CA SER A 108 -12.83 23.09 8.70
C SER A 108 -12.22 24.40 9.23
N ALA A 109 -12.83 25.00 10.25
CA ALA A 109 -12.30 26.21 10.86
C ALA A 109 -10.87 26.01 11.42
N SER A 110 -10.58 24.85 12.01
CA SER A 110 -9.23 24.52 12.50
C SER A 110 -8.21 24.32 11.39
N GLN A 111 -8.66 23.80 10.24
CA GLN A 111 -7.81 23.68 9.06
C GLN A 111 -7.45 25.05 8.49
N LEU A 112 -8.43 25.95 8.35
CA LEU A 112 -8.18 27.31 7.87
C LEU A 112 -7.26 28.09 8.80
N ALA A 113 -7.47 27.99 10.11
CA ALA A 113 -6.61 28.61 11.12
C ALA A 113 -5.14 28.17 10.95
N ARG A 114 -4.91 26.87 10.74
CA ARG A 114 -3.57 26.32 10.49
C ARG A 114 -2.93 26.84 9.21
N LEU A 115 -3.68 26.88 8.11
CA LEU A 115 -3.18 27.39 6.82
C LEU A 115 -2.88 28.89 6.85
N GLU A 116 -3.55 29.64 7.72
CA GLU A 116 -3.35 31.07 7.91
C GLU A 116 -2.37 31.40 9.04
N ASN A 117 -1.80 30.39 9.70
CA ASN A 117 -0.96 30.53 10.88
C ASN A 117 -1.61 31.36 12.01
N VAL A 118 -2.91 31.17 12.23
CA VAL A 118 -3.70 31.81 13.30
C VAL A 118 -4.11 30.75 14.34
N SER A 119 -4.10 31.12 15.62
CA SER A 119 -4.34 30.18 16.72
C SER A 119 -5.80 29.71 16.86
N VAL A 120 -6.77 30.52 16.41
CA VAL A 120 -8.21 30.23 16.51
C VAL A 120 -8.87 30.58 15.19
N GLY A 121 -9.54 29.60 14.58
CA GLY A 121 -10.33 29.79 13.36
C GLY A 121 -11.74 30.30 13.68
N ASP A 122 -12.30 31.10 12.77
CA ASP A 122 -13.71 31.46 12.81
C ASP A 122 -14.57 30.21 12.49
N PRO A 123 -15.39 29.71 13.43
CA PRO A 123 -16.21 28.51 13.23
C PRO A 123 -17.30 28.69 12.17
N HIS A 124 -17.66 29.93 11.82
CA HIS A 124 -18.67 30.22 10.81
C HIS A 124 -18.09 30.42 9.42
N ARG A 125 -16.77 30.60 9.31
CA ARG A 125 -16.11 30.78 8.03
C ARG A 125 -16.16 29.49 7.22
N ARG A 126 -16.73 29.59 6.02
CA ARG A 126 -16.71 28.54 5.01
C ARG A 126 -15.74 28.95 3.91
N ASP A 127 -14.75 28.13 3.68
CA ASP A 127 -13.78 28.32 2.60
C ASP A 127 -13.43 26.95 2.02
N LEU A 128 -12.82 26.97 0.84
CA LEU A 128 -12.43 25.77 0.13
C LEU A 128 -10.92 25.63 0.16
N VAL A 129 -10.46 24.38 0.23
CA VAL A 129 -9.05 24.03 0.13
C VAL A 129 -8.84 23.01 -0.96
N GLU A 130 -7.74 23.16 -1.69
CA GLU A 130 -7.22 22.11 -2.55
C GLU A 130 -6.39 21.15 -1.69
N VAL A 131 -6.57 19.85 -1.93
CA VAL A 131 -5.77 18.79 -1.33
C VAL A 131 -5.09 18.03 -2.45
N CYS A 132 -3.81 17.71 -2.25
CA CYS A 132 -3.04 16.88 -3.16
C CYS A 132 -2.42 15.73 -2.38
N TRP A 133 -2.61 14.52 -2.91
CA TRP A 133 -1.92 13.29 -2.54
C TRP A 133 -1.09 12.83 -3.73
N ALA A 134 0.15 12.42 -3.50
CA ALA A 134 1.00 11.90 -4.55
C ALA A 134 1.93 10.82 -4.00
N LEU A 135 2.01 9.68 -4.68
CA LEU A 135 3.04 8.70 -4.41
C LEU A 135 4.28 9.05 -5.25
N LEU A 136 5.44 9.18 -4.60
CA LEU A 136 6.68 9.57 -5.29
C LEU A 136 7.84 8.65 -4.90
N PRO A 137 8.75 8.34 -5.84
CA PRO A 137 9.95 7.57 -5.57
C PRO A 137 11.00 8.38 -4.78
N ARG A 138 11.85 7.67 -4.03
CA ARG A 138 12.99 8.27 -3.30
C ARG A 138 14.06 8.77 -4.27
N ARG A 139 14.56 10.00 -4.06
CA ARG A 139 15.47 10.70 -5.00
C ARG A 139 16.92 10.20 -4.95
N GLU A 140 17.44 9.96 -3.75
CA GLU A 140 18.85 9.67 -3.48
C GLU A 140 19.00 8.32 -2.78
N ALA A 141 18.24 7.34 -3.25
CA ALA A 141 18.29 5.99 -2.72
C ALA A 141 18.91 5.03 -3.75
N ASP A 142 19.42 3.90 -3.27
CA ASP A 142 19.81 2.78 -4.13
C ASP A 142 18.58 2.25 -4.89
N VAL A 143 18.81 1.52 -6.00
CA VAL A 143 17.74 1.04 -6.90
C VAL A 143 16.62 0.33 -6.13
N GLU A 144 16.97 -0.57 -5.20
CA GLU A 144 15.99 -1.31 -4.38
C GLU A 144 15.12 -0.41 -3.49
N GLU A 145 15.66 0.71 -3.02
CA GLU A 145 14.91 1.65 -2.18
C GLU A 145 14.06 2.63 -3.00
N ARG A 146 14.37 2.87 -4.28
CA ARG A 146 13.56 3.74 -5.15
C ARG A 146 12.21 3.13 -5.51
N LEU A 147 12.14 1.79 -5.50
CA LEU A 147 10.92 1.00 -5.69
C LEU A 147 9.92 1.19 -4.55
N VAL A 148 10.39 1.67 -3.39
CA VAL A 148 9.57 1.92 -2.21
C VAL A 148 9.18 3.39 -2.15
N GLY A 149 7.89 3.63 -2.34
CA GLY A 149 7.27 4.94 -2.39
C GLY A 149 7.24 5.70 -1.07
N LEU A 150 7.26 7.03 -1.23
CA LEU A 150 6.87 8.00 -0.22
C LEU A 150 5.50 8.54 -0.59
N LEU A 151 4.55 8.49 0.35
CA LEU A 151 3.25 9.12 0.19
C LEU A 151 3.34 10.57 0.66
N TRP A 152 3.04 11.49 -0.23
CA TRP A 152 3.05 12.94 0.03
C TRP A 152 1.63 13.48 0.10
N ARG A 153 1.43 14.49 0.94
CA ARG A 153 0.19 15.22 1.07
C ARG A 153 0.42 16.71 1.27
N GLY A 154 -0.40 17.53 0.63
CA GLY A 154 -0.40 18.97 0.81
C GLY A 154 -1.80 19.55 0.80
N GLU A 155 -1.90 20.77 1.34
CA GLU A 155 -3.14 21.54 1.40
C GLU A 155 -2.84 22.99 1.05
N ARG A 156 -3.74 23.65 0.32
CA ARG A 156 -3.70 25.10 0.10
C ARG A 156 -5.11 25.67 0.05
N LYS A 157 -5.28 26.94 0.40
CA LYS A 157 -6.58 27.60 0.22
C LYS A 157 -6.86 27.74 -1.28
N LEU A 158 -8.10 27.48 -1.69
CA LEU A 158 -8.52 27.68 -3.08
C LEU A 158 -8.43 29.16 -3.50
N SER A 159 -8.57 30.07 -2.53
CA SER A 159 -8.47 31.52 -2.73
C SER A 159 -7.02 32.04 -2.75
N ASP A 160 -6.03 31.20 -2.46
CA ASP A 160 -4.63 31.57 -2.49
C ASP A 160 -4.17 31.84 -3.92
N LYS A 161 -3.50 32.97 -4.13
CA LYS A 161 -2.95 33.42 -5.42
C LYS A 161 -1.42 33.45 -5.44
N GLU A 162 -0.78 33.24 -4.29
CA GLU A 162 0.68 33.30 -4.14
C GLU A 162 1.31 31.95 -4.46
N SER A 163 0.68 30.86 -4.01
CA SER A 163 1.09 29.50 -4.35
C SER A 163 0.45 29.02 -5.64
N LEU A 164 1.15 28.13 -6.35
CA LEU A 164 0.62 27.48 -7.54
C LEU A 164 -0.50 26.50 -7.16
N SER A 165 -1.56 26.44 -7.97
CA SER A 165 -2.65 25.49 -7.76
C SER A 165 -2.16 24.05 -7.92
N PHE A 166 -2.69 23.13 -7.14
CA PHE A 166 -2.41 21.71 -7.31
C PHE A 166 -2.93 21.18 -8.66
N PHE A 167 -3.92 21.86 -9.25
CA PHE A 167 -4.44 21.55 -10.58
C PHE A 167 -3.71 22.26 -11.72
N ASP A 168 -2.73 23.12 -11.41
CA ASP A 168 -1.90 23.74 -12.43
C ASP A 168 -1.05 22.67 -13.13
N GLU A 169 -0.96 22.75 -14.45
CA GLU A 169 -0.18 21.83 -15.28
C GLU A 169 1.32 21.84 -14.90
N ASN A 170 1.82 22.97 -14.38
CA ASN A 170 3.22 23.13 -13.99
C ASN A 170 3.47 22.77 -12.52
N PHE A 171 2.44 22.37 -11.77
CA PHE A 171 2.60 22.00 -10.36
C PHE A 171 3.49 20.77 -10.19
N PHE A 172 3.25 19.75 -11.01
CA PHE A 172 4.19 18.67 -11.21
C PHE A 172 5.07 19.05 -12.39
N GLY A 173 6.32 19.44 -12.13
CA GLY A 173 7.26 19.78 -13.20
C GLY A 173 7.52 18.59 -14.13
N THR A 174 8.34 18.79 -15.16
CA THR A 174 8.64 17.77 -16.18
C THR A 174 9.16 16.43 -15.63
N GLY A 175 9.78 16.45 -14.46
CA GLY A 175 10.22 15.23 -13.76
C GLY A 175 9.16 14.60 -12.85
N GLY A 176 7.86 14.90 -13.03
CA GLY A 176 6.74 14.33 -12.28
C GLY A 176 6.66 14.72 -10.80
N ARG A 177 7.49 15.67 -10.36
CA ARG A 177 7.63 16.05 -8.94
C ARG A 177 6.94 17.38 -8.63
N PRO A 178 6.33 17.51 -7.43
CA PRO A 178 5.62 18.72 -7.03
C PRO A 178 6.60 19.88 -6.78
N VAL A 179 6.06 21.11 -6.79
CA VAL A 179 6.77 22.31 -6.36
C VAL A 179 7.36 22.11 -4.94
N PRO A 180 8.65 22.45 -4.70
CA PRO A 180 9.27 22.28 -3.38
C PRO A 180 8.48 22.96 -2.26
N GLY A 181 8.31 22.23 -1.15
CA GLY A 181 7.60 22.74 0.04
C GLY A 181 6.08 22.74 -0.05
N ALA A 182 5.49 22.43 -1.21
CA ALA A 182 4.04 22.40 -1.37
C ALA A 182 3.39 21.16 -0.74
N LEU A 183 4.08 20.02 -0.73
CA LEU A 183 3.64 18.77 -0.12
C LEU A 183 4.60 18.34 0.99
N ASN A 184 4.10 17.60 1.97
CA ASN A 184 4.87 16.97 3.04
C ASN A 184 4.75 15.45 2.99
N VAL A 185 5.82 14.74 3.38
CA VAL A 185 5.78 13.27 3.50
C VAL A 185 4.84 12.89 4.64
N VAL A 186 3.86 12.04 4.34
CA VAL A 186 2.96 11.42 5.31
C VAL A 186 3.58 10.14 5.84
N THR A 187 4.03 9.27 4.93
CA THR A 187 4.67 8.00 5.29
C THR A 187 5.55 7.50 4.14
N GLY A 188 6.38 6.51 4.43
CA GLY A 188 7.14 5.75 3.45
C GLY A 188 6.86 4.25 3.59
N GLY A 189 7.57 3.43 2.81
CA GLY A 189 7.31 1.98 2.83
C GLY A 189 6.14 1.59 1.94
N ILE A 190 5.68 2.47 1.05
CA ILE A 190 4.55 2.16 0.17
C ILE A 190 5.08 1.39 -1.04
N LEU A 191 4.69 0.13 -1.19
CA LEU A 191 4.94 -0.60 -2.43
C LEU A 191 3.86 -0.28 -3.46
N TRP A 192 2.60 -0.18 -3.01
CA TRP A 192 1.47 0.08 -3.89
C TRP A 192 0.54 1.10 -3.27
N PHE A 193 0.11 2.05 -4.10
CA PHE A 193 -0.98 2.96 -3.80
C PHE A 193 -1.86 2.96 -5.04
N GLU A 194 -3.16 2.79 -4.85
CA GLU A 194 -4.12 2.76 -5.94
C GLU A 194 -5.41 3.40 -5.46
N VAL A 195 -5.96 4.23 -6.33
CA VAL A 195 -7.21 4.94 -6.11
C VAL A 195 -8.13 4.62 -7.28
N GLU A 196 -9.16 3.84 -7.00
CA GLU A 196 -10.16 3.45 -7.99
C GLU A 196 -11.42 4.29 -7.76
N TYR A 197 -12.11 4.61 -8.86
CA TYR A 197 -13.27 5.48 -8.88
C TYR A 197 -14.49 4.72 -9.42
N ALA A 198 -15.54 4.59 -8.60
CA ALA A 198 -16.77 3.96 -9.02
C ALA A 198 -17.57 4.92 -9.89
N THR A 199 -17.72 4.54 -11.15
CA THR A 199 -18.61 5.21 -12.10
C THR A 199 -20.07 4.85 -11.82
N GLN A 200 -20.96 5.43 -12.61
CA GLN A 200 -22.40 5.29 -12.53
C GLN A 200 -22.83 3.87 -12.92
N THR A 201 -22.01 3.18 -13.70
CA THR A 201 -22.23 1.82 -14.18
C THR A 201 -21.44 0.77 -13.39
N THR A 202 -20.56 1.19 -12.48
CA THR A 202 -19.74 0.27 -11.67
C THR A 202 -20.61 -0.57 -10.71
N ARG A 203 -20.37 -1.89 -10.68
CA ARG A 203 -21.07 -2.83 -9.81
C ARG A 203 -20.44 -2.91 -8.42
N VAL A 204 -20.85 -2.00 -7.54
CA VAL A 204 -20.23 -1.85 -6.21
C VAL A 204 -20.64 -2.93 -5.18
N ARG A 205 -21.73 -3.68 -5.40
CA ARG A 205 -22.28 -4.63 -4.42
C ARG A 205 -21.49 -5.94 -4.30
N ASP A 206 -20.88 -6.39 -5.40
CA ASP A 206 -20.23 -7.70 -5.47
C ASP A 206 -18.71 -7.63 -5.19
N GLY A 207 -18.25 -6.48 -4.69
CA GLY A 207 -16.84 -6.09 -4.79
C GLY A 207 -16.52 -5.67 -6.23
N TRP A 208 -15.80 -4.57 -6.36
CA TRP A 208 -15.39 -4.05 -7.66
C TRP A 208 -13.88 -3.87 -7.69
N GLU A 209 -13.33 -3.92 -8.90
CA GLU A 209 -11.91 -3.74 -9.18
C GLU A 209 -11.78 -2.88 -10.43
N HIS A 210 -10.60 -2.30 -10.60
CA HIS A 210 -10.22 -1.63 -11.82
C HIS A 210 -10.36 -2.58 -13.02
N GLY A 211 -10.88 -2.01 -14.11
CA GLY A 211 -10.86 -2.63 -15.43
C GLY A 211 -11.32 -1.63 -16.48
N PHE A 212 -11.40 -2.10 -17.72
CA PHE A 212 -11.79 -1.29 -18.88
C PHE A 212 -13.26 -1.51 -19.28
N ASP A 213 -13.93 -2.47 -18.63
CA ASP A 213 -15.33 -2.78 -18.89
C ASP A 213 -16.26 -1.77 -18.22
N LEU A 214 -17.45 -1.59 -18.80
CA LEU A 214 -18.46 -0.64 -18.30
C LEU A 214 -18.80 -0.85 -16.81
N THR A 215 -18.74 -2.07 -16.30
CA THR A 215 -19.09 -2.42 -14.92
C THR A 215 -17.93 -2.30 -13.92
N SER A 216 -16.71 -2.02 -14.40
CA SER A 216 -15.50 -1.95 -13.59
C SER A 216 -15.28 -0.56 -12.98
N GLY A 217 -14.25 -0.45 -12.14
CA GLY A 217 -13.77 0.82 -11.61
C GLY A 217 -12.85 1.57 -12.57
N ALA A 218 -12.98 2.88 -12.61
CA ALA A 218 -12.02 3.74 -13.31
C ALA A 218 -10.73 3.86 -12.48
N SER A 219 -9.57 3.82 -13.13
CA SER A 219 -8.26 4.02 -12.49
C SER A 219 -7.80 5.48 -12.50
N SER A 220 -8.41 6.32 -13.33
CA SER A 220 -8.21 7.77 -13.36
C SER A 220 -9.56 8.49 -13.29
N TRP A 221 -9.51 9.79 -13.00
CA TRP A 221 -10.70 10.62 -12.95
C TRP A 221 -10.39 12.05 -13.35
N ASP A 222 -11.22 12.64 -14.21
CA ASP A 222 -11.25 14.07 -14.46
C ASP A 222 -12.69 14.57 -14.29
N ALA A 223 -12.96 15.21 -13.15
CA ALA A 223 -14.31 15.63 -12.80
C ALA A 223 -14.92 16.63 -13.79
N TRP A 224 -14.10 17.38 -14.50
CA TRP A 224 -14.55 18.34 -15.51
C TRP A 224 -14.40 17.83 -16.94
N ASN A 225 -13.92 16.59 -17.11
CA ASN A 225 -13.67 15.96 -18.40
C ASN A 225 -12.89 16.87 -19.37
N ARG A 226 -11.81 17.48 -18.85
CA ARG A 226 -10.94 18.41 -19.59
C ARG A 226 -9.79 17.68 -20.30
N GLY A 227 -9.68 16.36 -20.13
CA GLY A 227 -8.58 15.57 -20.68
C GLY A 227 -7.26 15.83 -19.97
N ARG A 228 -7.30 16.05 -18.65
CA ARG A 228 -6.10 16.33 -17.84
C ARG A 228 -5.19 15.12 -17.59
N PRO A 229 -5.72 13.90 -17.37
CA PRO A 229 -4.88 12.70 -17.32
C PRO A 229 -4.22 12.44 -18.68
N ASP A 230 -2.91 12.18 -18.68
CA ASP A 230 -2.16 11.93 -19.92
C ASP A 230 -2.15 10.44 -20.27
N VAL A 231 -2.92 10.09 -21.30
CA VAL A 231 -3.07 8.71 -21.79
C VAL A 231 -1.77 8.16 -22.38
N GLU A 232 -0.91 9.02 -22.95
CA GLU A 232 0.36 8.58 -23.53
C GLU A 232 1.36 8.17 -22.43
N THR A 233 1.23 8.76 -21.24
CA THR A 233 2.04 8.37 -20.07
C THR A 233 1.62 7.02 -19.50
N CYS A 234 0.32 6.73 -19.44
CA CYS A 234 -0.20 5.49 -18.83
C CYS A 234 -1.59 5.14 -19.36
N GLU A 235 -1.81 3.89 -19.76
CA GLU A 235 -3.13 3.39 -20.20
C GLU A 235 -4.21 3.53 -19.13
N TRP A 236 -3.84 3.59 -17.85
CA TRP A 236 -4.79 3.84 -16.75
C TRP A 236 -5.31 5.28 -16.69
N ASN A 237 -4.73 6.19 -17.45
CA ASN A 237 -5.25 7.54 -17.62
C ASN A 237 -6.37 7.60 -18.68
N GLU A 238 -6.71 6.48 -19.33
CA GLU A 238 -7.85 6.43 -20.24
C GLU A 238 -9.17 6.74 -19.50
N PRO A 239 -9.99 7.68 -20.02
CA PRO A 239 -11.30 7.95 -19.47
C PRO A 239 -12.19 6.71 -19.51
N HIS A 240 -12.73 6.33 -18.35
CA HIS A 240 -13.55 5.12 -18.25
C HIS A 240 -14.89 5.28 -19.00
N PRO A 241 -15.37 4.25 -19.74
CA PRO A 241 -16.60 4.35 -20.54
C PRO A 241 -17.87 4.62 -19.72
N GLY A 242 -17.82 4.30 -18.43
CA GLY A 242 -18.90 4.58 -17.47
C GLY A 242 -18.96 6.02 -16.94
N MET A 243 -18.01 6.89 -17.29
CA MET A 243 -17.99 8.27 -16.80
C MET A 243 -19.17 9.07 -17.33
N PRO A 244 -19.88 9.81 -16.47
CA PRO A 244 -21.05 10.57 -16.89
C PRO A 244 -20.60 11.87 -17.58
N LYS A 245 -21.47 12.42 -18.42
CA LYS A 245 -21.21 13.71 -19.07
C LYS A 245 -21.23 14.85 -18.06
N VAL A 246 -20.20 15.69 -18.13
CA VAL A 246 -20.10 16.93 -17.35
C VAL A 246 -21.08 17.97 -17.90
N LYS A 247 -21.73 18.70 -16.99
CA LYS A 247 -22.63 19.82 -17.31
C LYS A 247 -22.15 21.06 -16.56
N ASP A 248 -23.00 21.65 -15.71
CA ASP A 248 -22.70 22.85 -14.93
C ASP A 248 -21.98 22.56 -13.59
N MET A 249 -21.77 21.27 -13.28
CA MET A 249 -21.16 20.80 -12.04
C MET A 249 -20.14 19.69 -12.35
N PRO A 250 -19.11 19.53 -11.50
CA PRO A 250 -18.13 18.47 -11.64
C PRO A 250 -18.81 17.10 -11.53
N SER A 251 -18.39 16.17 -12.38
CA SER A 251 -18.73 14.77 -12.24
C SER A 251 -17.96 14.19 -11.07
N MET A 252 -18.68 13.69 -10.07
CA MET A 252 -18.10 12.98 -8.94
C MET A 252 -18.33 11.47 -9.05
N PRO A 253 -17.33 10.66 -8.63
CA PRO A 253 -17.50 9.22 -8.54
C PRO A 253 -18.47 8.90 -7.42
N ARG A 254 -19.15 7.76 -7.51
CA ARG A 254 -20.09 7.33 -6.46
C ARG A 254 -19.34 6.92 -5.19
N ARG A 255 -18.20 6.27 -5.37
CA ARG A 255 -17.32 5.75 -4.33
C ARG A 255 -15.89 5.83 -4.79
N ILE A 256 -14.98 5.95 -3.84
CA ILE A 256 -13.55 5.83 -4.07
C ILE A 256 -13.07 4.61 -3.30
N ARG A 257 -12.34 3.74 -3.96
CA ARG A 257 -11.66 2.62 -3.32
C ARG A 257 -10.17 2.90 -3.26
N LEU A 258 -9.63 2.83 -2.06
CA LEU A 258 -8.24 3.05 -1.76
C LEU A 258 -7.57 1.72 -1.45
N VAL A 259 -6.49 1.41 -2.15
CA VAL A 259 -5.65 0.24 -1.90
C VAL A 259 -4.26 0.72 -1.54
N LEU A 260 -3.76 0.26 -0.40
CA LEU A 260 -2.41 0.53 0.07
C LEU A 260 -1.70 -0.79 0.35
N GLU A 261 -0.50 -0.95 -0.19
CA GLU A 261 0.38 -2.07 0.12
C GLU A 261 1.67 -1.54 0.75
N LEU A 262 1.94 -1.98 1.97
CA LEU A 262 3.03 -1.47 2.81
C LEU A 262 4.09 -2.53 3.04
N GLU A 263 5.36 -2.13 2.92
CA GLU A 263 6.53 -2.88 3.33
C GLU A 263 7.37 -2.08 4.31
N ARG A 264 7.71 -2.71 5.44
CA ARG A 264 8.47 -2.04 6.49
C ARG A 264 9.98 -2.20 6.30
N PRO A 265 10.78 -1.21 6.71
CA PRO A 265 12.24 -1.32 6.68
C PRO A 265 12.82 -2.54 7.42
N VAL A 266 12.16 -2.98 8.51
CA VAL A 266 12.58 -4.17 9.27
C VAL A 266 12.32 -5.46 8.47
N GLU A 267 11.31 -5.46 7.62
CA GLU A 267 10.94 -6.62 6.81
C GLU A 267 11.84 -6.80 5.59
N LEU A 268 12.37 -5.71 5.02
CA LEU A 268 13.36 -5.75 3.93
C LEU A 268 14.51 -6.71 4.24
N LYS A 269 15.03 -6.69 5.47
CA LYS A 269 16.12 -7.57 5.92
C LYS A 269 15.76 -9.05 5.94
N ARG A 270 14.46 -9.36 5.99
CA ARG A 270 13.90 -10.72 6.06
C ARG A 270 13.37 -11.19 4.71
N ARG A 271 13.40 -10.37 3.67
CA ARG A 271 12.97 -10.77 2.32
C ARG A 271 13.89 -11.85 1.75
N THR A 272 13.36 -12.52 0.74
CA THR A 272 14.11 -13.50 -0.06
C THR A 272 14.66 -12.82 -1.31
N ARG A 273 15.59 -13.48 -1.97
CA ARG A 273 16.20 -13.00 -3.21
C ARG A 273 16.12 -14.08 -4.28
N THR A 274 16.11 -13.68 -5.54
CA THR A 274 16.20 -14.62 -6.67
C THR A 274 17.54 -15.37 -6.59
N SER A 275 17.53 -16.67 -6.86
CA SER A 275 18.75 -17.50 -6.84
C SER A 275 19.48 -17.49 -8.20
N GLY A 276 18.77 -17.14 -9.28
CA GLY A 276 19.28 -17.13 -10.64
C GLY A 276 18.74 -15.97 -11.46
N LEU A 277 19.25 -15.84 -12.68
CA LEU A 277 18.66 -14.97 -13.70
C LEU A 277 17.22 -15.42 -13.97
N ILE A 278 16.32 -14.46 -14.16
CA ILE A 278 14.96 -14.69 -14.66
C ILE A 278 14.88 -14.02 -16.02
N THR A 279 14.61 -14.80 -17.07
CA THR A 279 14.42 -14.30 -18.44
C THR A 279 12.98 -13.84 -18.65
N VAL A 280 12.70 -13.12 -19.74
CA VAL A 280 11.37 -12.54 -20.05
C VAL A 280 10.26 -13.61 -20.17
N GLU A 281 10.60 -14.82 -20.64
CA GLU A 281 9.63 -15.90 -20.89
C GLU A 281 9.40 -16.82 -19.68
N GLU A 282 10.27 -16.74 -18.66
CA GLU A 282 10.20 -17.62 -17.49
C GLU A 282 9.09 -17.21 -16.52
N ASN A 283 8.09 -18.07 -16.38
CA ASN A 283 7.01 -17.93 -15.38
C ASN A 283 7.28 -18.72 -14.09
N SER A 284 8.47 -19.32 -13.96
CA SER A 284 8.90 -20.00 -12.73
C SER A 284 10.39 -19.80 -12.49
N PHE A 285 10.75 -19.53 -11.25
CA PHE A 285 12.14 -19.31 -10.83
C PHE A 285 12.38 -19.84 -9.41
N VAL A 286 13.63 -19.81 -8.97
CA VAL A 286 14.03 -20.26 -7.63
C VAL A 286 14.45 -19.06 -6.80
N VAL A 287 14.03 -19.03 -5.54
CA VAL A 287 14.45 -18.04 -4.53
C VAL A 287 15.33 -18.68 -3.47
N GLY A 288 16.03 -17.87 -2.69
CA GLY A 288 16.89 -18.37 -1.60
C GLY A 288 16.11 -19.13 -0.52
N ASP A 289 14.93 -18.62 -0.17
CA ASP A 289 14.03 -19.18 0.84
C ASP A 289 12.58 -18.87 0.48
N GLY A 290 11.83 -19.88 0.04
CA GLY A 290 10.43 -19.73 -0.36
C GLY A 290 9.47 -19.59 0.82
N SER A 291 9.88 -19.93 2.04
CA SER A 291 9.04 -19.79 3.25
C SER A 291 8.83 -18.33 3.67
N ARG A 292 9.61 -17.40 3.08
CA ARG A 292 9.52 -15.95 3.28
C ARG A 292 8.55 -15.27 2.33
N LEU A 293 8.06 -15.97 1.31
CA LEU A 293 7.11 -15.43 0.35
C LEU A 293 5.70 -15.38 0.94
N PRO A 294 4.85 -14.46 0.44
CA PRO A 294 3.45 -14.42 0.82
C PRO A 294 2.69 -15.64 0.25
N GLU A 295 1.40 -15.73 0.59
CA GLU A 295 0.54 -16.79 0.07
C GLU A 295 0.24 -16.63 -1.43
N PRO A 296 0.00 -17.74 -2.15
CA PRO A 296 -0.46 -17.68 -3.54
C PRO A 296 -1.68 -16.75 -3.73
N GLY A 297 -1.70 -16.04 -4.85
CA GLY A 297 -2.65 -14.96 -5.13
C GLY A 297 -2.08 -13.56 -4.81
N SER A 298 -1.09 -13.47 -3.93
CA SER A 298 -0.45 -12.21 -3.54
C SER A 298 0.41 -11.61 -4.65
N MET A 299 0.59 -10.29 -4.59
CA MET A 299 1.49 -9.57 -5.47
C MET A 299 2.92 -9.57 -4.90
N ILE A 300 3.90 -9.66 -5.79
CA ILE A 300 5.32 -9.46 -5.48
C ILE A 300 5.92 -8.48 -6.48
N LEU A 301 6.92 -7.73 -6.06
CA LEU A 301 7.67 -6.79 -6.89
C LEU A 301 9.13 -7.23 -6.94
N ILE A 302 9.68 -7.38 -8.14
CA ILE A 302 11.10 -7.67 -8.39
C ILE A 302 11.58 -6.63 -9.40
N GLY A 303 12.59 -5.84 -9.04
CA GLY A 303 12.91 -4.65 -9.82
C GLY A 303 11.65 -3.78 -9.97
N GLU A 304 11.34 -3.37 -11.19
CA GLU A 304 10.16 -2.55 -11.50
C GLU A 304 8.96 -3.38 -11.98
N GLU A 305 9.05 -4.72 -11.92
CA GLU A 305 8.01 -5.62 -12.41
C GLU A 305 7.15 -6.19 -11.28
N TRP A 306 5.85 -5.97 -11.40
CA TRP A 306 4.84 -6.59 -10.58
C TRP A 306 4.45 -7.96 -11.13
N MET A 307 4.48 -8.97 -10.26
CA MET A 307 4.08 -10.34 -10.58
C MET A 307 3.05 -10.82 -9.57
N GLN A 308 2.10 -11.66 -10.01
CA GLN A 308 1.18 -12.35 -9.12
C GLN A 308 1.67 -13.76 -8.83
N LEU A 309 1.81 -14.08 -7.55
CA LEU A 309 2.26 -15.39 -7.10
C LEU A 309 1.20 -16.45 -7.41
N SER A 310 1.54 -17.48 -8.17
CA SER A 310 0.63 -18.58 -8.50
C SER A 310 0.81 -19.79 -7.57
N SER A 311 2.05 -20.13 -7.24
CA SER A 311 2.35 -21.19 -6.28
C SER A 311 3.78 -21.10 -5.73
N VAL A 312 3.99 -21.68 -4.56
CA VAL A 312 5.31 -21.85 -3.93
C VAL A 312 5.47 -23.32 -3.55
N THR A 313 6.52 -23.97 -4.06
CA THR A 313 6.86 -25.35 -3.72
C THR A 313 8.33 -25.42 -3.30
N GLY A 314 8.56 -25.49 -2.00
CA GLY A 314 9.90 -25.32 -1.43
C GLY A 314 10.44 -23.93 -1.78
N ASN A 315 11.54 -23.89 -2.54
CA ASN A 315 12.15 -22.65 -3.02
C ASN A 315 11.79 -22.30 -4.46
N ARG A 316 11.00 -23.14 -5.14
CA ARG A 316 10.52 -22.87 -6.50
C ARG A 316 9.22 -22.09 -6.44
N VAL A 317 9.16 -21.05 -7.25
CA VAL A 317 8.07 -20.09 -7.33
C VAL A 317 7.51 -20.14 -8.75
N SER A 318 6.19 -20.08 -8.89
CA SER A 318 5.52 -19.86 -10.16
C SER A 318 4.68 -18.59 -10.08
N VAL A 319 4.67 -17.80 -11.14
CA VAL A 319 4.06 -16.47 -11.17
C VAL A 319 3.31 -16.21 -12.47
N GLN A 320 2.37 -15.27 -12.41
CA GLN A 320 1.89 -14.53 -13.59
C GLN A 320 2.64 -13.19 -13.63
N ARG A 321 3.26 -12.89 -14.77
CA ARG A 321 4.15 -11.74 -14.94
C ARG A 321 3.44 -10.53 -15.52
N GLY A 322 4.10 -9.36 -15.47
CA GLY A 322 3.58 -8.13 -16.07
C GLY A 322 2.21 -7.70 -15.53
N ARG A 323 2.02 -7.77 -14.21
CA ARG A 323 0.79 -7.31 -13.55
C ARG A 323 0.91 -5.82 -13.21
N ARG A 324 -0.19 -5.18 -12.79
CA ARG A 324 -0.22 -3.75 -12.45
C ARG A 324 0.43 -2.88 -13.56
N SER A 325 0.07 -3.19 -14.80
CA SER A 325 0.55 -2.57 -16.06
C SER A 325 2.07 -2.51 -16.22
N THR A 326 2.81 -3.36 -15.51
CA THR A 326 4.23 -3.59 -15.78
C THR A 326 4.42 -4.59 -16.91
N ARG A 327 5.63 -4.66 -17.47
CA ARG A 327 5.98 -5.64 -18.52
C ARG A 327 6.99 -6.66 -17.99
N PRO A 328 6.95 -7.91 -18.48
CA PRO A 328 8.00 -8.89 -18.14
C PRO A 328 9.38 -8.41 -18.58
N VAL A 329 10.34 -8.35 -17.64
CA VAL A 329 11.73 -7.94 -17.92
C VAL A 329 12.75 -8.98 -17.43
N VAL A 330 14.03 -8.79 -17.74
CA VAL A 330 15.08 -9.69 -17.24
C VAL A 330 15.47 -9.28 -15.82
N HIS A 331 15.44 -10.23 -14.88
CA HIS A 331 15.88 -10.00 -13.49
C HIS A 331 17.21 -10.70 -13.21
N LYS A 332 18.15 -9.97 -12.61
CA LYS A 332 19.46 -10.52 -12.21
C LYS A 332 19.31 -11.52 -11.06
N SER A 333 20.27 -12.43 -10.93
CA SER A 333 20.42 -13.23 -9.72
C SER A 333 20.68 -12.32 -8.51
N GLY A 334 20.08 -12.65 -7.38
CA GLY A 334 20.16 -11.86 -6.16
C GLY A 334 19.18 -10.69 -6.09
N ALA A 335 18.30 -10.50 -7.07
CA ALA A 335 17.27 -9.46 -7.03
C ALA A 335 16.33 -9.66 -5.83
N LEU A 336 16.03 -8.57 -5.13
CA LEU A 336 15.15 -8.58 -3.97
C LEU A 336 13.71 -8.86 -4.38
N VAL A 337 13.02 -9.70 -3.61
CA VAL A 337 11.58 -9.96 -3.80
C VAL A 337 10.80 -9.19 -2.74
N HIS A 338 10.24 -8.06 -3.15
CA HIS A 338 9.39 -7.21 -2.32
C HIS A 338 7.97 -7.76 -2.26
N HIS A 339 7.34 -7.62 -1.11
CA HIS A 339 5.91 -7.85 -0.93
C HIS A 339 5.45 -7.14 0.34
N GLY A 340 4.19 -6.70 0.38
CA GLY A 340 3.67 -5.96 1.51
C GLY A 340 2.38 -6.51 2.07
N ALA A 341 1.91 -5.90 3.15
CA ALA A 341 0.58 -6.14 3.66
C ALA A 341 -0.40 -5.16 2.99
N ARG A 342 -1.51 -5.69 2.49
CA ARG A 342 -2.53 -4.95 1.74
C ARG A 342 -3.64 -4.49 2.68
N ILE A 343 -3.99 -3.21 2.57
CA ILE A 343 -5.13 -2.58 3.25
C ILE A 343 -6.02 -1.99 2.17
N VAL A 344 -7.33 -2.23 2.27
CA VAL A 344 -8.34 -1.75 1.32
C VAL A 344 -9.39 -0.97 2.09
N ARG A 345 -9.80 0.20 1.59
CA ARG A 345 -10.92 0.97 2.13
C ARG A 345 -11.78 1.50 1.01
N GLU A 346 -13.09 1.40 1.15
CA GLU A 346 -14.06 2.03 0.26
C GLU A 346 -14.73 3.21 0.97
N ILE A 347 -14.75 4.36 0.30
CA ILE A 347 -15.24 5.63 0.83
C ILE A 347 -16.37 6.12 -0.08
N PRO A 348 -17.60 6.29 0.42
CA PRO A 348 -18.68 6.89 -0.34
C PRO A 348 -18.47 8.39 -0.50
N ILE A 349 -18.84 8.94 -1.65
CA ILE A 349 -18.82 10.39 -1.87
C ILE A 349 -20.15 11.00 -1.40
N GLY A 350 -20.05 11.93 -0.45
CA GLY A 350 -21.20 12.63 0.10
C GLY A 350 -21.98 13.43 -0.96
N GLY A 351 -23.31 13.41 -0.87
CA GLY A 351 -24.19 14.20 -1.75
C GLY A 351 -24.67 13.48 -3.03
N LEU A 352 -24.12 12.32 -3.36
CA LEU A 352 -24.67 11.44 -4.41
C LEU A 352 -25.66 10.46 -3.79
N ARG A 353 -26.90 10.44 -4.30
CA ARG A 353 -27.90 9.46 -3.89
C ARG A 353 -27.44 8.10 -4.39
N GLU A 354 -27.23 7.14 -3.48
CA GLU A 354 -27.14 5.74 -3.87
C GLU A 354 -28.50 5.35 -4.45
N GLU A 355 -28.62 5.30 -5.77
CA GLU A 355 -29.80 4.68 -6.39
C GLU A 355 -29.74 3.19 -6.02
N TRP A 356 -30.70 2.76 -5.20
CA TRP A 356 -30.74 1.46 -4.56
C TRP A 356 -31.07 0.29 -5.50
N ASP A 357 -31.08 0.49 -6.82
CA ASP A 357 -31.52 -0.50 -7.82
C ASP A 357 -30.55 -0.62 -9.01
N LEU A 358 -29.30 -1.02 -8.75
CA LEU A 358 -28.44 -1.63 -9.76
C LEU A 358 -27.82 -2.93 -9.24
#